data_AF-A0A9Q0T164-F1
#
_entry.id   AF-A0A9Q0T164-F1
#
_cell.length_a   1.000
_cell.length_b   1.000
_cell.length_c   1.000
_cell.angle_alpha   90.00
_cell.angle_beta   90.00
_cell.angle_gamma   90.00
#
_symmetry.space_group_name_H-M   'P 1'
#
loop_
_entity.id
_entity.type
_entity.pdbx_description
1 polymer ?
#
loop_
_entity_poly.entity_id
_entity_poly.type
_entity_poly.pdbx_seq_one_letter_code
_entity_poly.pdbx_strand_id
1 'polypeptide(L)'
;MNEETSSAPPQQRPSTAAAAASRARARPTIRKPAISVLPHQTPRLRDHYLLGKKLGQGQFGITYLCTHKASSARYACKSISKRKLFCREDYEDVYREIQIMHHLSGQPNVVQIKDTYEDSMFVHLVMELCAGGELFDRIVAKGHYSEKEAAKLIKNIIGVVEYCHSLGVIHRDLKPENFLV
;
A
#
# COMPACT_ATOMS: atom_id res chain seq x y z
N MET A 1 -24.21 53.81 -78.05
CA MET A 1 -24.50 54.86 -77.05
C MET A 1 -23.87 54.43 -75.74
N ASN A 2 -22.97 55.28 -75.29
CA ASN A 2 -22.44 55.48 -73.94
C ASN A 2 -21.31 54.57 -73.46
N GLU A 3 -20.13 55.20 -73.51
CA GLU A 3 -18.94 55.02 -72.69
C GLU A 3 -19.27 54.95 -71.19
N GLU A 4 -18.43 54.25 -70.41
CA GLU A 4 -17.75 54.90 -69.28
C GLU A 4 -16.65 54.00 -68.72
N THR A 5 -15.41 54.48 -68.85
CA THR A 5 -14.23 54.05 -68.12
C THR A 5 -14.28 54.62 -66.70
N SER A 6 -13.96 53.82 -65.67
CA SER A 6 -13.45 54.36 -64.40
C SER A 6 -12.61 53.33 -63.64
N SER A 7 -11.35 53.70 -63.45
CA SER A 7 -10.30 53.01 -62.71
C SER A 7 -10.35 53.34 -61.21
N ALA A 8 -10.23 52.34 -60.34
CA ALA A 8 -9.97 52.51 -58.91
C ALA A 8 -8.77 51.64 -58.45
N PRO A 9 -7.95 52.12 -57.50
CA PRO A 9 -6.61 51.55 -57.20
C PRO A 9 -6.64 50.35 -56.23
N PRO A 10 -5.57 49.53 -56.17
CA PRO A 10 -5.56 48.27 -55.44
C PRO A 10 -5.39 48.45 -53.93
N GLN A 11 -6.32 47.89 -53.15
CA GLN A 11 -6.21 47.81 -51.69
C GLN A 11 -5.33 46.62 -51.27
N GLN A 12 -4.23 46.94 -50.57
CA GLN A 12 -3.31 46.01 -49.92
C GLN A 12 -4.01 45.25 -48.78
N ARG A 13 -3.91 43.92 -48.77
CA ARG A 13 -4.28 43.08 -47.62
C ARG A 13 -3.09 42.96 -46.65
N PRO A 14 -3.32 43.06 -45.33
CA PRO A 14 -2.27 42.87 -44.36
C PRO A 14 -1.91 41.39 -44.18
N SER A 15 -0.64 41.18 -43.86
CA SER A 15 0.05 39.94 -43.55
C SER A 15 -0.50 39.23 -42.31
N THR A 16 -0.70 37.92 -42.40
CA THR A 16 -0.68 37.03 -41.23
C THR A 16 0.23 35.83 -41.52
N ALA A 17 1.41 35.83 -40.89
CA ALA A 17 2.29 34.68 -40.82
C ALA A 17 1.62 33.61 -39.95
N ALA A 18 1.20 32.50 -40.57
CA ALA A 18 0.66 31.36 -39.85
C ALA A 18 1.81 30.53 -39.27
N ALA A 19 1.91 30.54 -37.94
CA ALA A 19 2.82 29.72 -37.15
C ALA A 19 2.45 28.23 -37.23
N ALA A 20 3.48 27.39 -37.15
CA ALA A 20 3.46 25.94 -37.24
C ALA A 20 2.63 25.26 -36.13
N ALA A 21 1.97 24.15 -36.48
CA ALA A 21 1.57 23.12 -35.53
C ALA A 21 1.66 21.74 -36.19
N SER A 22 2.81 21.06 -36.01
CA SER A 22 2.95 19.65 -36.35
C SER A 22 2.10 18.81 -35.39
N ARG A 23 1.02 18.21 -35.89
CA ARG A 23 0.23 17.23 -35.12
C ARG A 23 1.05 15.94 -34.98
N ALA A 24 1.76 15.78 -33.86
CA ALA A 24 2.26 14.48 -33.44
C ALA A 24 1.07 13.57 -33.12
N ARG A 25 0.88 12.52 -33.92
CA ARG A 25 -0.17 11.51 -33.73
C ARG A 25 0.16 10.72 -32.47
N ALA A 26 -0.59 10.92 -31.38
CA ALA A 26 -0.41 10.14 -30.16
C ALA A 26 -0.66 8.66 -30.47
N ARG A 27 0.36 7.83 -30.25
CA ARG A 27 0.28 6.37 -30.37
C ARG A 27 -0.61 5.86 -29.24
N PRO A 28 -1.65 5.05 -29.49
CA PRO A 28 -2.51 4.55 -28.43
C PRO A 28 -1.66 3.63 -27.56
N THR A 29 -1.36 4.06 -26.33
CA THR A 29 -0.78 3.18 -25.33
C THR A 29 -1.91 2.27 -24.87
N ILE A 30 -1.81 0.98 -25.22
CA ILE A 30 -2.65 -0.06 -24.62
C ILE A 30 -2.32 -0.06 -23.13
N ARG A 31 -3.09 0.68 -22.33
CA ARG A 31 -3.02 0.58 -20.87
C ARG A 31 -3.53 -0.81 -20.52
N LYS A 32 -2.62 -1.75 -20.21
CA LYS A 32 -3.01 -2.95 -19.47
C LYS A 32 -3.85 -2.46 -18.29
N PRO A 33 -5.08 -2.93 -18.09
CA PRO A 33 -5.81 -2.59 -16.89
C PRO A 33 -4.95 -3.07 -15.72
N ALA A 34 -4.45 -2.14 -14.92
CA ALA A 34 -3.76 -2.48 -13.70
C ALA A 34 -4.79 -3.19 -12.83
N ILE A 35 -4.63 -4.50 -12.64
CA ILE A 35 -5.47 -5.26 -11.71
C ILE A 35 -5.30 -4.56 -10.36
N SER A 36 -6.43 -4.11 -9.78
CA SER A 36 -6.45 -3.49 -8.46
C SER A 36 -6.58 -4.58 -7.41
N VAL A 37 -5.90 -4.44 -6.29
CA VAL A 37 -6.05 -5.33 -5.12
C VAL A 37 -7.25 -4.90 -4.28
N LEU A 38 -7.43 -3.60 -4.06
CA LEU A 38 -8.54 -3.07 -3.29
C LEU A 38 -9.80 -2.90 -4.16
N PRO A 39 -11.00 -3.08 -3.61
CA PRO A 39 -12.25 -2.96 -4.35
C PRO A 39 -12.61 -1.51 -4.70
N HIS A 40 -11.90 -0.53 -4.12
CA HIS A 40 -12.14 0.90 -4.31
C HIS A 40 -10.82 1.66 -4.46
N GLN A 41 -10.86 2.80 -5.14
CA GLN A 41 -9.72 3.72 -5.19
C GLN A 41 -9.47 4.34 -3.81
N THR A 42 -8.21 4.51 -3.46
CA THR A 42 -7.80 5.14 -2.20
C THR A 42 -7.07 6.46 -2.48
N PRO A 43 -7.08 7.42 -1.54
CA PRO A 43 -6.19 8.57 -1.62
C PRO A 43 -4.71 8.13 -1.57
N ARG A 44 -3.77 9.06 -1.77
CA ARG A 44 -2.35 8.72 -1.68
C ARG A 44 -2.00 8.53 -0.21
N LEU A 45 -1.33 7.43 0.12
CA LEU A 45 -0.80 7.19 1.48
C LEU A 45 -0.04 8.41 2.02
N ARG A 46 0.78 9.04 1.16
CA ARG A 46 1.62 10.19 1.50
C ARG A 46 0.83 11.43 1.87
N ASP A 47 -0.46 11.50 1.59
CA ASP A 47 -1.30 12.62 2.00
C ASP A 47 -1.57 12.54 3.51
N HIS A 48 -1.76 11.33 4.05
CA HIS A 48 -2.12 11.08 5.45
C HIS A 48 -0.94 10.67 6.35
N TYR A 49 0.07 9.98 5.79
CA TYR A 49 1.18 9.41 6.54
C TYR A 49 2.54 9.85 6.01
N LEU A 50 3.49 10.03 6.93
CA LEU A 50 4.91 10.17 6.65
C LEU A 50 5.59 8.80 6.82
N LEU A 51 6.18 8.26 5.75
CA LEU A 51 7.00 7.05 5.83
C LEU A 51 8.39 7.39 6.38
N GLY A 52 8.83 6.64 7.38
CA GLY A 52 10.12 6.76 8.05
C GLY A 52 11.05 5.58 7.76
N LYS A 53 11.83 5.17 8.76
CA LYS A 53 12.83 4.11 8.64
C LYS A 53 12.20 2.75 8.29
N LYS A 54 12.96 1.92 7.57
CA LYS A 54 12.65 0.49 7.39
C LYS A 54 12.67 -0.21 8.75
N LEU A 55 11.62 -0.98 9.05
CA LEU A 55 11.51 -1.82 10.23
C LEU A 55 11.88 -3.27 9.93
N GLY A 56 11.52 -3.76 8.73
CA GLY A 56 11.79 -5.14 8.34
C GLY A 56 11.50 -5.39 6.87
N GLN A 57 11.85 -6.58 6.39
CA GLN A 57 11.55 -7.04 5.04
C GLN A 57 11.06 -8.48 5.11
N GLY A 58 9.79 -8.69 4.77
CA GLY A 58 9.21 -10.01 4.63
C GLY A 58 9.19 -10.47 3.17
N GLN A 59 8.67 -11.67 2.96
CA GLN A 59 8.47 -12.24 1.62
C GLN A 59 7.66 -11.30 0.71
N PHE A 60 6.53 -10.82 1.22
CA PHE A 60 5.55 -10.04 0.45
C PHE A 60 5.93 -8.57 0.28
N GLY A 61 6.79 -8.01 1.13
CA GLY A 61 7.02 -6.57 1.11
C GLY A 61 8.01 -6.05 2.15
N ILE A 62 8.12 -4.72 2.18
CA ILE A 62 8.97 -4.01 3.14
C ILE A 62 8.07 -3.31 4.14
N THR A 63 8.37 -3.45 5.43
CA THR A 63 7.66 -2.77 6.50
C THR A 63 8.45 -1.53 6.92
N TYR A 64 7.78 -0.38 6.96
CA TYR A 64 8.35 0.91 7.37
C TYR A 64 7.66 1.41 8.64
N LEU A 65 8.36 2.17 9.45
CA LEU A 65 7.74 3.03 10.43
C LEU A 65 6.95 4.09 9.66
N CYS A 66 5.72 4.38 10.06
CA CYS A 66 4.99 5.52 9.53
C CYS A 66 4.35 6.34 10.64
N THR A 67 4.19 7.64 10.38
CA THR A 67 3.61 8.58 11.33
C THR A 67 2.39 9.23 10.68
N HIS A 68 1.24 9.12 11.32
CA HIS A 68 0.04 9.81 10.88
C HIS A 68 0.21 11.31 11.07
N LYS A 69 0.05 12.10 10.00
CA LYS A 69 0.41 13.52 10.01
C LYS A 69 -0.46 14.34 10.96
N ALA A 70 -1.75 14.05 11.03
CA ALA A 70 -2.68 14.86 11.82
C ALA A 70 -2.56 14.60 13.33
N SER A 71 -2.38 13.33 13.73
CA SER A 71 -2.34 12.96 15.15
C SER A 71 -0.93 12.72 15.70
N SER A 72 0.09 12.72 14.84
CA SER A 72 1.46 12.28 15.17
C SER A 72 1.58 10.85 15.69
N ALA A 73 0.51 10.05 15.60
CA ALA A 73 0.51 8.66 16.03
C ALA A 73 1.42 7.80 15.13
N ARG A 74 2.11 6.84 15.74
CA ARG A 74 3.09 5.97 15.08
C ARG A 74 2.48 4.62 14.76
N TYR A 75 2.77 4.12 13.57
CA TYR A 75 2.25 2.89 13.00
C TYR A 75 3.36 2.16 12.23
N ALA A 76 3.08 0.91 11.85
CA ALA A 76 3.86 0.18 10.86
C ALA A 76 3.14 0.20 9.51
N CYS A 77 3.87 0.32 8.41
CA CYS A 77 3.33 0.29 7.05
C CYS A 77 4.03 -0.79 6.24
N LYS A 78 3.34 -1.91 5.98
CA LYS A 78 3.81 -2.96 5.07
C LYS A 78 3.45 -2.57 3.65
N SER A 79 4.48 -2.37 2.82
CA SER A 79 4.36 -2.01 1.41
C SER A 79 4.68 -3.21 0.52
N ILE A 80 3.68 -3.71 -0.19
CA ILE A 80 3.74 -4.87 -1.09
C ILE A 80 3.85 -4.34 -2.52
N SER A 81 4.90 -4.73 -3.24
CA SER A 81 5.09 -4.29 -4.63
C SER A 81 4.20 -5.10 -5.56
N LYS A 82 3.40 -4.42 -6.38
CA LYS A 82 2.60 -5.05 -7.44
C LYS A 82 3.45 -5.80 -8.48
N ARG A 83 4.75 -5.48 -8.58
CA ARG A 83 5.69 -6.21 -9.44
C ARG A 83 5.99 -7.63 -8.94
N LYS A 84 5.69 -7.93 -7.68
CA LYS A 84 5.81 -9.27 -7.10
C LYS A 84 4.53 -10.10 -7.24
N LEU A 85 3.46 -9.52 -7.81
CA LEU A 85 2.19 -10.19 -8.05
C LEU A 85 2.15 -10.58 -9.53
N PHE A 86 2.35 -11.86 -9.82
CA PHE A 86 2.53 -12.39 -11.17
C PHE A 86 1.23 -12.90 -11.76
N CYS A 87 0.35 -13.46 -10.92
CA CYS A 87 -0.93 -14.02 -11.33
C CYS A 87 -2.09 -13.44 -10.51
N ARG A 88 -3.32 -13.75 -10.92
CA ARG A 88 -4.52 -13.22 -10.27
C ARG A 88 -4.63 -13.69 -8.82
N GLU A 89 -4.18 -14.91 -8.56
CA GLU A 89 -4.17 -15.55 -7.25
C GLU A 89 -3.31 -14.74 -6.26
N ASP A 90 -2.19 -14.15 -6.69
CA ASP A 90 -1.36 -13.29 -5.84
C ASP A 90 -2.11 -12.03 -5.38
N TYR A 91 -2.93 -11.43 -6.26
CA TYR A 91 -3.76 -10.27 -5.92
C TYR A 91 -4.85 -10.66 -4.93
N GLU A 92 -5.50 -11.81 -5.16
CA GLU A 92 -6.53 -12.34 -4.28
C GLU A 92 -5.96 -12.73 -2.90
N ASP A 93 -4.73 -13.23 -2.84
CA ASP A 93 -4.06 -13.56 -1.57
C ASP A 93 -3.73 -12.31 -0.75
N VAL A 94 -3.25 -11.23 -1.38
CA VAL A 94 -3.03 -9.94 -0.68
C VAL A 94 -4.37 -9.37 -0.19
N TYR A 95 -5.42 -9.43 -1.01
CA TYR A 95 -6.75 -8.96 -0.59
C TYR A 95 -7.30 -9.81 0.56
N ARG A 96 -7.12 -11.14 0.52
CA ARG A 96 -7.51 -12.05 1.60
C ARG A 96 -6.74 -11.77 2.88
N GLU A 97 -5.45 -11.45 2.81
CA GLU A 97 -4.65 -11.03 3.97
C GLU A 97 -5.28 -9.80 4.65
N ILE A 98 -5.65 -8.79 3.86
CA ILE A 98 -6.32 -7.58 4.37
C ILE A 98 -7.67 -7.92 5.03
N GLN A 99 -8.48 -8.77 4.40
CA GLN A 99 -9.76 -9.19 4.95
C GLN A 99 -9.61 -9.96 6.27
N ILE A 100 -8.63 -10.87 6.36
CA ILE A 100 -8.32 -11.61 7.58
C ILE A 100 -7.91 -10.65 8.70
N MET A 101 -7.03 -9.68 8.42
CA MET A 101 -6.61 -8.70 9.44
C MET A 101 -7.80 -7.87 9.95
N HIS A 102 -8.72 -7.47 9.07
CA HIS A 102 -9.95 -6.80 9.51
C HIS A 102 -10.85 -7.71 10.34
N HIS A 103 -10.97 -8.98 9.95
CA HIS A 103 -11.81 -9.96 10.64
C HIS A 103 -11.31 -10.29 12.06
N LEU A 104 -9.99 -10.29 12.26
CA LEU A 104 -9.35 -10.53 13.56
C LEU A 104 -9.19 -9.25 14.41
N SER A 105 -9.58 -8.08 13.89
CA SER A 105 -9.34 -6.79 14.54
C SER A 105 -10.11 -6.67 15.85
N GLY A 106 -9.49 -6.03 16.84
CA GLY A 106 -10.08 -5.79 18.16
C GLY A 106 -9.74 -6.85 19.20
N GLN A 107 -9.00 -7.90 18.85
CA GLN A 107 -8.46 -8.82 19.86
C GLN A 107 -7.17 -8.33 20.49
N PRO A 108 -7.03 -8.54 21.81
CA PRO A 108 -5.73 -8.47 22.46
C PRO A 108 -4.74 -9.45 21.81
N ASN A 109 -3.48 -9.02 21.66
CA ASN A 109 -2.39 -9.83 21.12
C ASN A 109 -2.48 -10.19 19.62
N VAL A 110 -3.39 -9.57 18.86
CA VAL A 110 -3.40 -9.62 17.39
C VAL A 110 -3.17 -8.21 16.86
N VAL A 111 -2.22 -8.06 15.92
CA VAL A 111 -1.90 -6.77 15.30
C VAL A 111 -3.12 -6.23 14.55
N GLN A 112 -3.53 -5.03 14.91
CA GLN A 112 -4.69 -4.40 14.28
C GLN A 112 -4.30 -3.69 12.98
N ILE A 113 -5.13 -3.87 11.95
CA ILE A 113 -5.06 -3.06 10.74
C ILE A 113 -5.79 -1.74 10.97
N LYS A 114 -5.13 -0.63 10.62
CA LYS A 114 -5.68 0.72 10.76
C LYS A 114 -6.33 1.19 9.46
N ASP A 115 -5.58 1.14 8.37
CA ASP A 115 -5.99 1.62 7.06
C ASP A 115 -5.29 0.83 5.94
N THR A 116 -5.87 0.84 4.74
CA THR A 116 -5.23 0.32 3.52
C THR A 116 -5.20 1.38 2.42
N TYR A 117 -4.11 1.38 1.66
CA TYR A 117 -3.91 2.29 0.53
C TYR A 117 -3.35 1.51 -0.66
N GLU A 118 -3.71 1.94 -1.86
CA GLU A 118 -3.25 1.36 -3.11
C GLU A 118 -2.85 2.48 -4.07
N ASP A 119 -1.67 2.33 -4.68
CA ASP A 119 -1.21 3.18 -5.78
C ASP A 119 -0.86 2.34 -7.02
N SER A 120 -0.31 2.97 -8.06
CA SER A 120 0.05 2.29 -9.31
C SER A 120 1.10 1.18 -9.16
N MET A 121 1.90 1.20 -8.11
CA MET A 121 3.07 0.34 -7.90
C MET A 121 2.98 -0.52 -6.64
N PHE A 122 2.22 -0.09 -5.62
CA PHE A 122 2.20 -0.71 -4.31
C PHE A 122 0.80 -0.83 -3.71
N VAL A 123 0.67 -1.80 -2.81
CA VAL A 123 -0.40 -1.88 -1.81
C VAL A 123 0.23 -1.67 -0.44
N HIS A 124 -0.37 -0.82 0.39
CA HIS A 124 0.14 -0.40 1.68
C HIS A 124 -0.86 -0.76 2.78
N LEU A 125 -0.42 -1.55 3.76
CA LEU A 125 -1.19 -1.91 4.94
C LEU A 125 -0.64 -1.11 6.11
N VAL A 126 -1.41 -0.17 6.63
CA VAL A 126 -1.08 0.57 7.86
C VAL A 126 -1.63 -0.23 9.03
N MET A 127 -0.77 -0.59 9.97
CA MET A 127 -1.07 -1.47 11.09
C MET A 127 -0.46 -0.93 12.39
N GLU A 128 -0.92 -1.46 13.51
CA GLU A 128 -0.34 -1.19 14.83
C GLU A 128 1.18 -1.40 14.85
N LEU A 129 1.89 -0.49 15.53
CA LEU A 129 3.34 -0.60 15.69
C LEU A 129 3.68 -1.40 16.95
N CYS A 130 4.20 -2.62 16.77
CA CYS A 130 4.82 -3.39 17.85
C CYS A 130 6.26 -2.90 18.09
N ALA A 131 6.42 -1.92 18.98
CA ALA A 131 7.69 -1.23 19.19
C ALA A 131 8.71 -2.02 20.04
N GLY A 132 8.29 -3.11 20.66
CA GLY A 132 9.10 -3.91 21.56
C GLY A 132 10.03 -4.92 20.89
N GLY A 133 9.99 -5.02 19.56
CA GLY A 133 10.87 -5.89 18.77
C GLY A 133 10.38 -7.34 18.73
N GLU A 134 11.23 -8.23 18.22
CA GLU A 134 10.92 -9.64 18.11
C GLU A 134 10.97 -10.32 19.50
N LEU A 135 10.00 -11.19 19.74
CA LEU A 135 9.93 -11.97 20.97
C LEU A 135 11.19 -12.82 21.19
N PHE A 136 11.72 -13.40 20.11
CA PHE A 136 12.91 -14.26 20.19
C PHE A 136 14.15 -13.48 20.64
N ASP A 137 14.38 -12.29 20.08
CA ASP A 137 15.48 -11.42 20.49
C ASP A 137 15.42 -11.11 21.99
N ARG A 138 14.22 -10.91 22.54
CA ARG A 138 14.04 -10.70 23.98
C ARG A 138 14.35 -11.93 24.81
N ILE A 139 13.97 -13.12 24.34
CA ILE A 139 14.28 -14.37 25.03
C ILE A 139 15.80 -14.55 25.10
N VAL A 140 16.50 -14.34 23.98
CA VAL A 140 17.96 -14.46 23.89
C VAL A 140 18.64 -13.42 24.79
N ALA A 141 18.22 -12.15 24.73
CA ALA A 141 18.82 -11.07 25.51
C ALA A 141 18.70 -11.26 27.03
N LYS A 142 17.68 -12.00 27.50
CA LYS A 142 17.46 -12.27 28.92
C LYS A 142 18.44 -13.30 29.51
N GLY A 143 19.04 -14.15 28.68
CA GLY A 143 19.98 -15.20 29.07
C GLY A 143 19.32 -16.40 29.78
N HIS A 144 18.63 -16.17 30.91
CA HIS A 144 17.88 -17.20 31.62
C HIS A 144 16.37 -17.02 31.41
N TYR A 145 15.73 -18.06 30.90
CA TYR A 145 14.30 -18.09 30.64
C TYR A 145 13.70 -19.31 31.33
N SER A 146 12.90 -19.11 32.37
CA SER A 146 12.36 -20.23 33.16
C SER A 146 11.17 -20.91 32.45
N GLU A 147 10.93 -22.19 32.75
CA GLU A 147 9.74 -22.90 32.26
C GLU A 147 8.44 -22.17 32.59
N LYS A 148 8.37 -21.55 33.78
CA LYS A 148 7.21 -20.75 34.19
C LYS A 148 6.96 -19.54 33.27
N GLU A 149 8.01 -18.93 32.73
CA GLU A 149 7.92 -17.81 31.80
C GLU A 149 7.59 -18.29 30.38
N ALA A 150 8.14 -19.45 29.98
CA ALA A 150 7.77 -20.11 28.73
C ALA A 150 6.30 -20.50 28.72
N ALA A 151 5.79 -21.08 29.82
CA ALA A 151 4.39 -21.45 29.95
C ALA A 151 3.45 -20.25 29.82
N LYS A 152 3.81 -19.09 30.40
CA LYS A 152 3.02 -17.85 30.24
C LYS A 152 2.99 -17.36 28.79
N LEU A 153 4.14 -17.40 28.12
CA LEU A 153 4.26 -16.99 26.73
C LEU A 153 3.45 -17.89 25.80
N ILE A 154 3.63 -19.20 25.93
CA ILE A 154 2.90 -20.20 25.15
C ILE A 154 1.40 -20.10 25.41
N LYS A 155 0.96 -19.82 26.63
CA LYS A 155 -0.46 -19.57 26.92
C LYS A 155 -1.03 -18.41 26.09
N ASN A 156 -0.30 -17.30 25.97
CA ASN A 156 -0.74 -16.17 25.14
C ASN A 156 -0.80 -16.55 23.66
N ILE A 157 0.22 -17.26 23.16
CA ILE A 157 0.29 -17.73 21.78
C ILE A 157 -0.88 -18.66 21.46
N ILE A 158 -1.13 -19.66 22.30
CA ILE A 158 -2.25 -20.59 22.13
C ILE A 158 -3.59 -19.85 22.17
N GLY A 159 -3.75 -18.85 23.05
CA GLY A 159 -4.97 -18.03 23.08
C GLY A 159 -5.22 -17.28 21.77
N VAL A 160 -4.17 -16.76 21.13
CA VAL A 160 -4.29 -16.14 19.79
C VAL A 160 -4.68 -17.18 18.74
N VAL A 161 -4.07 -18.36 18.78
CA VAL A 161 -4.37 -19.45 17.83
C VAL A 161 -5.81 -19.95 18.00
N GLU A 162 -6.26 -20.16 19.23
CA GLU A 162 -7.64 -20.52 19.56
C GLU A 162 -8.62 -19.48 19.01
N TYR A 163 -8.33 -18.19 19.21
CA TYR A 163 -9.18 -17.13 18.67
C TYR A 163 -9.26 -17.17 17.14
N CYS A 164 -8.11 -17.27 16.45
CA CYS A 164 -8.08 -17.39 15.00
C CYS A 164 -8.91 -18.60 14.53
N HIS A 165 -8.73 -19.76 15.17
CA HIS A 165 -9.48 -20.98 14.83
C HIS A 165 -10.98 -20.84 15.09
N SER A 166 -11.39 -20.12 16.15
CA SER A 166 -12.81 -19.86 16.45
C SER A 166 -13.52 -19.06 15.36
N LEU A 167 -12.74 -18.30 14.57
CA LEU A 167 -13.19 -17.52 13.42
C LEU A 167 -12.92 -18.21 12.08
N GLY A 168 -12.52 -19.48 12.08
CA GLY A 168 -12.23 -20.22 10.84
C GLY A 168 -10.95 -19.78 10.13
N VAL A 169 -10.06 -19.05 10.81
CA VAL A 169 -8.77 -18.60 10.27
C VAL A 169 -7.65 -19.51 10.76
N ILE A 170 -6.88 -20.06 9.84
CA ILE A 170 -5.65 -20.80 10.15
C ILE A 170 -4.45 -19.93 9.77
N HIS A 171 -3.56 -19.63 10.72
CA HIS A 171 -2.42 -18.74 10.49
C HIS A 171 -1.42 -19.31 9.46
N ARG A 172 -1.16 -20.63 9.50
CA ARG A 172 -0.27 -21.38 8.58
C ARG A 172 1.23 -21.01 8.58
N ASP A 173 1.67 -20.05 9.39
CA ASP A 173 3.07 -19.60 9.46
C ASP A 173 3.41 -19.20 10.91
N LEU A 174 3.11 -20.07 11.88
CA LEU A 174 3.45 -19.81 13.28
C LEU A 174 4.94 -20.06 13.50
N LYS A 175 5.69 -18.98 13.71
CA LYS A 175 7.14 -19.00 13.97
C LYS A 175 7.54 -17.83 14.86
N PRO A 176 8.68 -17.90 15.58
CA PRO A 176 9.09 -16.87 16.54
C PRO A 176 9.10 -15.43 15.98
N GLU A 177 9.48 -15.26 14.72
CA GLU A 177 9.59 -13.98 14.01
C GLU A 177 8.23 -13.29 13.81
N ASN A 178 7.12 -14.04 13.89
CA ASN A 178 5.76 -13.51 13.76
C ASN A 178 5.16 -13.08 15.11
N PHE A 179 5.91 -13.22 16.21
CA PHE A 179 5.51 -12.74 17.53
C PHE A 179 6.35 -11.52 17.93
N LEU A 180 5.67 -10.39 18.07
CA LEU A 180 6.27 -9.12 18.44
C LEU A 180 5.82 -8.70 19.84
N VAL A 181 6.63 -7.88 20.51
CA VAL A 181 6.35 -7.34 21.85
C VAL A 181 6.21 -5.82 21.81
#